data_AF-A0A8B9DWC1-F1
#
_entry.id   AF-A0A8B9DWC1-F1
#
_cell.length_a   1.000
_cell.length_b   1.000
_cell.length_c   1.000
_cell.angle_alpha   90.00
_cell.angle_beta   90.00
_cell.angle_gamma   90.00
#
_symmetry.space_group_name_H-M   'P 1'
#
loop_
_entity.id
_entity.type
_entity.pdbx_description
1 polymer ?
#
loop_
_entity_poly.entity_id
_entity_poly.type
_entity_poly.pdbx_seq_one_letter_code
_entity_poly.pdbx_strand_id
1 'polypeptide(L)'
;MQDVGVGLYPSMSLLNHSCDPNCVIVFEGYQLLLRSVREIQIGEELTISYIESLMPTSERQKQLMRQYCFECDCHLCQDQEKDAEKLAGEECAWKEVKDAVNEVRYPKSKEEWEQVLARCQSLLSSDTGPLPDTNIYQLKMLDCAMDACINLEAWEQALCYGSRTLGPYRFCYTTYNNVCCCEYQHFTFYIFSLIKPGFHQHALFCLRKFHLAACF
;
A
#
# COMPACT_ATOMS: atom_id res chain seq x y z
N MET A 1 -4.89 2.95 5.81
CA MET A 1 -5.68 1.94 6.56
C MET A 1 -5.74 2.32 8.05
N GLN A 2 -6.83 2.02 8.76
CA GLN A 2 -6.94 2.18 10.22
C GLN A 2 -6.79 0.81 10.89
N ASP A 3 -5.78 0.64 11.74
CA ASP A 3 -5.67 -0.55 12.58
C ASP A 3 -6.86 -0.60 13.55
N VAL A 4 -7.66 -1.66 13.47
CA VAL A 4 -8.87 -1.82 14.30
C VAL A 4 -8.62 -2.62 15.58
N GLY A 5 -7.49 -3.32 15.68
CA GLY A 5 -7.14 -4.11 16.85
C GLY A 5 -5.89 -4.99 16.65
N VAL A 6 -5.50 -5.69 17.71
CA VAL A 6 -4.38 -6.64 17.73
C VAL A 6 -4.86 -7.97 18.30
N GLY A 7 -4.46 -9.08 17.69
CA GLY A 7 -4.82 -10.44 18.11
C GLY A 7 -3.64 -11.41 18.03
N LEU A 8 -3.71 -12.49 18.82
CA LEU A 8 -2.71 -13.56 18.81
C LEU A 8 -3.30 -14.82 18.16
N TYR A 9 -2.61 -15.33 17.13
CA TYR A 9 -3.02 -16.51 16.37
C TYR A 9 -1.87 -17.53 16.32
N PRO A 10 -1.68 -18.34 17.39
CA PRO A 10 -0.49 -19.19 17.54
C PRO A 10 -0.22 -20.13 16.36
N SER A 11 -1.27 -20.69 15.75
CA SER A 11 -1.12 -21.55 14.56
C SER A 11 -0.57 -20.80 13.35
N MET A 12 -0.89 -19.51 13.20
CA MET A 12 -0.43 -18.67 12.09
C MET A 12 0.96 -18.10 12.35
N SER A 13 1.38 -18.01 13.61
CA SER A 13 2.76 -17.63 14.00
C SER A 13 3.82 -18.66 13.59
N LEU A 14 3.43 -19.81 13.04
CA LEU A 14 4.35 -20.80 12.45
C LEU A 14 4.81 -20.42 11.03
N LEU A 15 4.07 -19.55 10.34
CA LEU A 15 4.36 -19.16 8.95
C LEU A 15 5.54 -18.19 8.93
N ASN A 16 6.61 -18.53 8.23
CA ASN A 16 7.79 -17.68 8.08
C ASN A 16 7.55 -16.51 7.11
N HIS A 17 8.47 -15.55 7.15
CA HIS A 17 8.43 -14.38 6.28
C HIS A 17 9.03 -14.66 4.89
N SER A 18 8.41 -14.11 3.85
CA SER A 18 9.06 -13.82 2.57
C SER A 18 8.60 -12.44 2.06
N CYS A 19 9.49 -11.68 1.42
CA CYS A 19 9.10 -10.44 0.71
C CYS A 19 8.33 -10.75 -0.58
N ASP A 20 8.38 -11.98 -1.08
CA ASP A 20 7.52 -12.52 -2.14
C ASP A 20 6.81 -13.77 -1.60
N PRO A 21 5.75 -13.58 -0.78
CA PRO A 21 5.08 -14.69 -0.11
C PRO A 21 4.23 -15.52 -1.07
N ASN A 22 3.94 -16.77 -0.68
CA ASN A 22 2.98 -17.62 -1.40
C ASN A 22 1.58 -17.64 -0.75
N CYS A 23 1.44 -17.06 0.44
CA CYS A 23 0.18 -16.90 1.14
C CYS A 23 -0.06 -15.45 1.59
N VAL A 24 -1.34 -15.13 1.78
CA VAL A 24 -1.83 -13.86 2.34
C VAL A 24 -2.81 -14.14 3.49
N ILE A 25 -2.90 -13.21 4.45
CA ILE A 25 -3.77 -13.33 5.62
C ILE A 25 -4.91 -12.33 5.51
N VAL A 26 -6.14 -12.82 5.32
CA VAL A 26 -7.33 -11.97 5.29
C VAL A 26 -8.10 -12.09 6.60
N PHE A 27 -8.62 -10.98 7.12
CA PHE A 27 -9.45 -10.98 8.33
C PHE A 27 -10.95 -10.83 8.00
N GLU A 28 -11.76 -11.76 8.50
CA GLU A 28 -13.22 -11.64 8.56
C GLU A 28 -13.65 -11.40 10.00
N GLY A 29 -13.69 -10.12 10.41
CA GLY A 29 -13.86 -9.75 11.80
C GLY A 29 -12.64 -10.17 12.62
N TYR A 30 -12.81 -11.12 13.53
CA TYR A 30 -11.70 -11.72 14.30
C TYR A 30 -11.21 -13.05 13.72
N GLN A 31 -11.80 -13.52 12.62
CA GLN A 31 -11.37 -14.77 11.98
C GLN A 31 -10.24 -14.48 11.02
N LEU A 32 -9.14 -15.23 11.16
CA LEU A 32 -7.97 -15.15 10.30
C LEU A 32 -8.06 -16.25 9.22
N LEU A 33 -8.08 -15.84 7.96
CA LEU A 33 -8.11 -16.72 6.80
C LEU A 33 -6.75 -16.68 6.09
N LEU A 34 -6.09 -17.83 5.98
CA LEU A 34 -4.90 -17.98 5.16
C LEU A 34 -5.30 -18.42 3.75
N ARG A 35 -4.86 -17.69 2.72
CA ARG A 35 -5.13 -18.02 1.32
C ARG A 35 -3.83 -18.05 0.52
N SER A 36 -3.69 -18.99 -0.40
CA SER A 36 -2.58 -18.98 -1.34
C SER A 36 -2.79 -17.90 -2.41
N VAL A 37 -1.71 -17.22 -2.81
CA VAL A 37 -1.72 -16.21 -3.88
C VAL A 37 -1.05 -16.72 -5.18
N ARG A 38 -0.46 -17.91 -5.12
CA ARG A 38 0.08 -18.65 -6.26
C ARG A 38 -0.04 -20.16 -6.04
N GLU A 39 0.30 -20.93 -7.06
CA GLU A 39 0.46 -22.37 -6.94
C GLU A 39 1.60 -22.70 -5.95
N ILE A 40 1.39 -23.72 -5.12
CA ILE A 40 2.31 -24.16 -4.07
C ILE A 40 2.58 -25.63 -4.28
N GLN A 41 3.86 -25.98 -4.41
CA GLN A 41 4.28 -27.37 -4.64
C GLN A 41 4.27 -28.18 -3.34
N ILE A 42 4.14 -29.51 -3.46
CA ILE A 42 4.20 -30.40 -2.29
C ILE A 42 5.57 -30.27 -1.62
N GLY A 43 5.57 -29.97 -0.32
CA GLY A 43 6.79 -29.76 0.46
C GLY A 43 7.36 -28.33 0.39
N GLU A 44 6.76 -27.44 -0.39
CA GLU A 44 7.09 -26.02 -0.37
C GLU A 44 6.64 -25.37 0.94
N GLU A 45 7.48 -24.52 1.51
CA GLU A 45 7.17 -23.79 2.75
C GLU A 45 6.10 -22.73 2.51
N LEU A 46 5.13 -22.62 3.43
CA LEU A 46 4.13 -21.55 3.41
C LEU A 46 4.71 -20.30 4.06
N THR A 47 4.69 -19.20 3.33
CA THR A 47 5.25 -17.91 3.77
C THR A 47 4.24 -16.80 3.60
N ILE A 48 4.30 -15.81 4.51
CA ILE A 48 3.50 -14.59 4.49
C ILE A 48 4.42 -13.37 4.54
N SER A 49 3.92 -12.19 4.19
CA SER A 49 4.67 -10.96 4.42
C SER A 49 4.37 -10.41 5.81
N TYR A 50 5.40 -10.17 6.62
CA TYR A 50 5.26 -9.56 7.94
C TYR A 50 5.23 -8.02 7.85
N ILE A 51 5.69 -7.49 6.72
CA ILE A 51 6.00 -6.08 6.52
C ILE A 51 5.52 -5.65 5.13
N GLU A 52 5.48 -4.35 4.92
CA GLU A 52 5.13 -3.80 3.61
C GLU A 52 6.24 -4.10 2.58
N SER A 53 5.92 -4.91 1.57
CA SER A 53 6.90 -5.39 0.59
C SER A 53 7.28 -4.33 -0.46
N LEU A 54 6.53 -3.23 -0.53
CA LEU A 54 6.80 -2.11 -1.43
C LEU A 54 8.08 -1.35 -1.06
N MET A 55 8.47 -1.36 0.21
CA MET A 55 9.64 -0.64 0.70
C MET A 55 10.95 -1.12 0.06
N PRO A 56 12.01 -0.27 -0.02
CA PRO A 56 13.34 -0.69 -0.47
C PRO A 56 13.95 -1.74 0.46
N THR A 57 14.87 -2.56 -0.05
CA THR A 57 15.44 -3.69 0.70
C THR A 57 16.09 -3.27 2.01
N SER A 58 16.80 -2.14 2.03
CA SER A 58 17.42 -1.61 3.25
C SER A 58 16.41 -1.31 4.36
N GLU A 59 15.25 -0.73 4.02
CA GLU A 59 14.18 -0.46 4.99
C GLU A 59 13.48 -1.75 5.44
N ARG A 60 13.26 -2.70 4.51
CA ARG A 60 12.71 -4.02 4.84
C ARG A 60 13.60 -4.77 5.84
N GLN A 61 14.91 -4.87 5.56
CA GLN A 61 15.88 -5.53 6.45
C GLN A 61 15.93 -4.86 7.82
N LYS A 62 15.96 -3.52 7.86
CA LYS A 62 15.97 -2.76 9.11
C LYS A 62 14.71 -3.02 9.94
N GLN A 63 13.54 -3.08 9.31
CA GLN A 63 12.28 -3.37 9.99
C GLN A 63 12.26 -4.81 10.53
N LEU A 64 12.64 -5.79 9.69
CA LEU A 64 12.69 -7.20 10.08
C LEU A 64 13.66 -7.46 11.24
N MET A 65 14.86 -6.89 11.16
CA MET A 65 15.84 -6.99 12.24
C MET A 65 15.32 -6.36 13.53
N ARG A 66 14.69 -5.18 13.45
CA ARG A 66 14.18 -4.46 14.62
C ARG A 66 13.00 -5.16 15.31
N GLN A 67 12.09 -5.75 14.53
CA GLN A 67 10.82 -6.29 15.05
C GLN A 67 10.86 -7.80 15.27
N TYR A 68 11.60 -8.52 14.43
CA TYR A 68 11.60 -9.98 14.35
C TYR A 68 12.99 -10.62 14.51
N CYS A 69 14.04 -9.80 14.64
CA CYS A 69 15.41 -10.24 14.94
C CYS A 69 16.01 -11.23 13.93
N PHE A 70 15.72 -11.06 12.64
CA PHE A 70 16.33 -11.86 11.57
C PHE A 70 16.63 -11.01 10.32
N GLU A 71 17.51 -11.53 9.46
CA GLU A 71 17.79 -10.99 8.12
C GLU A 71 17.09 -11.85 7.08
N CYS A 72 16.37 -11.23 6.14
CA CYS A 72 15.67 -11.97 5.09
C CYS A 72 16.60 -12.26 3.92
N ASP A 73 16.65 -13.51 3.47
CA ASP A 73 17.50 -13.98 2.38
C ASP A 73 16.71 -14.31 1.09
N CYS A 74 15.44 -13.93 1.01
CA CYS A 74 14.60 -14.20 -0.16
C CYS A 74 15.15 -13.53 -1.44
N HIS A 75 14.73 -14.00 -2.62
CA HIS A 75 15.25 -13.50 -3.89
C HIS A 75 15.09 -11.98 -4.07
N LEU A 76 14.00 -11.36 -3.59
CA LEU A 76 13.81 -9.90 -3.64
C LEU A 76 14.75 -9.11 -2.71
N CYS A 77 15.33 -9.76 -1.70
CA CYS A 77 16.34 -9.13 -0.86
C CYS A 77 17.75 -9.33 -1.43
N GLN A 78 17.95 -10.38 -2.22
CA GLN A 78 19.20 -10.64 -2.95
C GLN A 78 19.28 -9.80 -4.24
N ASP A 79 18.13 -9.54 -4.87
CA ASP A 79 17.98 -8.73 -6.07
C ASP A 79 17.46 -7.33 -5.74
N GLN A 80 18.37 -6.35 -5.75
CA GLN A 80 18.08 -4.95 -5.44
C GLN A 80 17.85 -4.10 -6.70
N GLU A 81 17.63 -4.69 -7.88
CA GLU A 81 17.46 -3.94 -9.13
C GLU A 81 16.33 -2.90 -9.04
N LYS A 82 15.22 -3.25 -8.37
CA LYS A 82 14.07 -2.35 -8.20
C LYS A 82 14.30 -1.24 -7.17
N ASP A 83 15.29 -1.35 -6.30
CA ASP A 83 15.48 -0.37 -5.22
C ASP A 83 15.95 0.99 -5.75
N ALA A 84 16.74 1.00 -6.82
CA ALA A 84 17.16 2.23 -7.48
C ALA A 84 15.96 3.00 -8.03
N GLU A 85 15.02 2.31 -8.67
CA GLU A 85 13.78 2.91 -9.20
C GLU A 85 12.85 3.37 -8.06
N LYS A 86 12.71 2.56 -7.00
CA LYS A 86 11.90 2.92 -5.82
C LYS A 86 12.43 4.16 -5.09
N LEU A 87 13.72 4.49 -5.24
CA LEU A 87 14.37 5.66 -4.64
C LEU A 87 14.77 6.71 -5.68
N ALA A 88 14.19 6.66 -6.89
CA ALA A 88 14.51 7.59 -7.97
C ALA A 88 14.16 9.04 -7.59
N GLY A 89 14.96 9.98 -8.08
CA GLY A 89 14.86 11.41 -7.77
C GLY A 89 15.87 11.87 -6.71
N GLU A 90 15.89 13.18 -6.45
CA GLU A 90 16.84 13.79 -5.51
C GLU A 90 16.59 13.35 -4.07
N GLU A 91 17.66 12.97 -3.35
CA GLU A 91 17.59 12.43 -2.00
C GLU A 91 16.98 13.41 -0.99
N CYS A 92 17.28 14.70 -1.12
CA CYS A 92 16.68 15.72 -0.27
C CYS A 92 15.16 15.79 -0.47
N ALA A 93 14.68 15.66 -1.72
CA ALA A 93 13.27 15.77 -2.06
C ALA A 93 12.48 14.56 -1.53
N TRP A 94 12.93 13.33 -1.78
CA TRP A 94 12.17 12.16 -1.31
C TRP A 94 12.27 11.95 0.20
N LYS A 95 13.31 12.46 0.89
CA LYS A 95 13.38 12.45 2.36
C LYS A 95 12.31 13.36 2.98
N GLU A 96 12.12 14.55 2.42
CA GLU A 96 11.06 15.46 2.88
C GLU A 96 9.67 14.82 2.72
N VAL A 97 9.42 14.20 1.56
CA VAL A 97 8.16 13.47 1.30
C VAL A 97 8.02 12.26 2.24
N LYS A 98 9.10 11.50 2.47
CA LYS A 98 9.11 10.37 3.40
C LYS A 98 8.70 10.80 4.80
N ASP A 99 9.30 11.86 5.33
CA ASP A 99 9.02 12.36 6.67
C ASP A 99 7.57 12.84 6.76
N ALA A 100 7.10 13.56 5.73
CA ALA A 100 5.72 14.01 5.67
C ALA A 100 4.70 12.86 5.66
N VAL A 101 4.92 11.83 4.84
CA VAL A 101 4.05 10.66 4.76
C VAL A 101 4.05 9.86 6.07
N ASN A 102 5.22 9.69 6.70
CA ASN A 102 5.32 8.95 7.96
C ASN A 102 4.64 9.65 9.14
N GLU A 103 4.47 10.98 9.08
CA GLU A 103 3.76 11.76 10.09
C GLU A 103 2.23 11.75 9.91
N VAL A 104 1.72 11.33 8.74
CA VAL A 104 0.27 11.27 8.51
C VAL A 104 -0.33 10.22 9.43
N ARG A 105 -1.12 10.69 10.41
CA ARG A 105 -1.97 9.84 11.24
C ARG A 105 -3.31 9.64 10.53
N TYR A 106 -3.94 8.49 10.78
CA TYR A 106 -5.27 8.21 10.21
C TYR A 106 -6.28 9.29 10.63
N PRO A 107 -6.80 10.09 9.68
CA PRO A 107 -7.69 11.20 10.01
C PRO A 107 -9.05 10.74 10.52
N LYS A 108 -9.59 11.46 11.52
CA LYS A 108 -10.87 11.14 12.18
C LYS A 108 -12.01 12.08 11.79
N SER A 109 -11.70 13.21 11.17
CA SER A 109 -12.68 14.22 10.76
C SER A 109 -12.42 14.72 9.34
N LYS A 110 -13.41 15.39 8.73
CA LYS A 110 -13.26 15.98 7.39
C LYS A 110 -12.17 17.05 7.39
N GLU A 111 -12.06 17.86 8.44
CA GLU A 111 -11.04 18.91 8.57
C GLU A 111 -9.62 18.35 8.62
N GLU A 112 -9.42 17.19 9.25
CA GLU A 112 -8.11 16.51 9.23
C GLU A 112 -7.78 15.97 7.83
N TRP A 113 -8.78 15.46 7.08
CA TRP A 113 -8.59 15.06 5.69
C TRP A 113 -8.24 16.25 4.77
N GLU A 114 -8.84 17.41 4.99
CA GLU A 114 -8.50 18.65 4.26
C GLU A 114 -7.04 19.07 4.51
N GLN A 115 -6.57 18.96 5.76
CA GLN A 115 -5.17 19.24 6.09
C GLN A 115 -4.21 18.25 5.41
N VAL A 116 -4.54 16.95 5.40
CA VAL A 116 -3.75 15.94 4.69
C VAL A 116 -3.68 16.26 3.20
N LEU A 117 -4.82 16.55 2.56
CA LEU A 117 -4.87 16.88 1.14
C LEU A 117 -4.07 18.15 0.82
N ALA A 118 -4.21 19.21 1.63
CA ALA A 118 -3.45 20.45 1.45
C ALA A 118 -1.93 20.21 1.58
N ARG A 119 -1.50 19.40 2.54
CA ARG A 119 -0.09 19.02 2.72
C ARG A 119 0.44 18.26 1.50
N CYS A 120 -0.29 17.25 1.02
CA CYS A 120 0.07 16.50 -0.18
C CYS A 120 0.17 17.41 -1.40
N GLN A 121 -0.78 18.31 -1.61
CA GLN A 121 -0.78 19.26 -2.74
C GLN A 121 0.42 20.20 -2.68
N SER A 122 0.73 20.75 -1.51
CA SER A 122 1.90 21.63 -1.32
C SER A 122 3.20 20.93 -1.70
N LEU A 123 3.38 19.67 -1.27
CA LEU A 123 4.58 18.88 -1.58
C LEU A 123 4.65 18.51 -3.07
N LEU A 124 3.51 18.17 -3.68
CA LEU A 124 3.43 17.88 -5.11
C LEU A 124 3.73 19.11 -5.99
N SER A 125 3.48 20.31 -5.48
CA SER A 125 3.78 21.59 -6.16
C SER A 125 5.15 22.18 -5.80
N SER A 126 5.93 21.51 -4.95
CA SER A 126 7.21 22.03 -4.45
C SER A 126 8.27 22.17 -5.56
N ASP A 127 9.09 23.21 -5.44
CA ASP A 127 10.24 23.48 -6.32
C ASP A 127 11.45 22.55 -6.06
N THR A 128 11.39 21.65 -5.07
CA THR A 128 12.49 20.72 -4.71
C THR A 128 12.80 19.65 -5.77
N GLY A 129 12.13 19.71 -6.92
CA GLY A 129 12.33 18.83 -8.07
C GLY A 129 11.26 17.74 -8.14
N PRO A 130 10.67 17.46 -9.31
CA PRO A 130 9.60 16.49 -9.42
C PRO A 130 10.14 15.07 -9.16
N LEU A 131 9.66 14.43 -8.10
CA LEU A 131 9.89 13.00 -7.90
C LEU A 131 9.05 12.21 -8.91
N PRO A 132 9.62 11.17 -9.55
CA PRO A 132 8.85 10.30 -10.42
C PRO A 132 7.83 9.52 -9.58
N ASP A 133 6.67 9.21 -10.17
CA ASP A 133 5.61 8.45 -9.49
C ASP A 133 6.06 7.02 -9.13
N THR A 134 7.16 6.53 -9.71
CA THR A 134 7.82 5.26 -9.37
C THR A 134 8.59 5.32 -8.04
N ASN A 135 8.95 6.51 -7.55
CA ASN A 135 9.51 6.67 -6.21
C ASN A 135 8.48 6.26 -5.16
N ILE A 136 8.87 5.40 -4.22
CA ILE A 136 7.94 4.81 -3.25
C ILE A 136 7.29 5.85 -2.33
N TYR A 137 8.01 6.91 -1.96
CA TYR A 137 7.49 7.94 -1.08
C TYR A 137 6.52 8.88 -1.82
N GLN A 138 6.81 9.17 -3.08
CA GLN A 138 5.88 9.84 -3.99
C GLN A 138 4.61 9.01 -4.18
N LEU A 139 4.74 7.71 -4.43
CA LEU A 139 3.62 6.78 -4.57
C LEU A 139 2.73 6.76 -3.32
N LYS A 140 3.33 6.67 -2.12
CA LYS A 140 2.60 6.72 -0.84
C LYS A 140 1.90 8.06 -0.62
N MET A 141 2.52 9.17 -1.01
CA MET A 141 1.90 10.48 -0.94
C MET A 141 0.69 10.59 -1.89
N LEU A 142 0.78 10.04 -3.10
CA LEU A 142 -0.34 9.98 -4.04
C LEU A 142 -1.49 9.12 -3.51
N ASP A 143 -1.18 7.98 -2.87
CA ASP A 143 -2.18 7.13 -2.22
C ASP A 143 -2.87 7.87 -1.06
N CYS A 144 -2.11 8.58 -0.23
CA CYS A 144 -2.65 9.44 0.83
C CYS A 144 -3.54 10.57 0.30
N ALA A 145 -3.13 11.24 -0.80
CA ALA A 145 -3.92 12.27 -1.44
C ALA A 145 -5.22 11.71 -2.03
N MET A 146 -5.15 10.53 -2.66
CA MET A 146 -6.32 9.80 -3.17
C MET A 146 -7.30 9.49 -2.03
N ASP A 147 -6.83 8.89 -0.93
CA ASP A 147 -7.65 8.58 0.25
C ASP A 147 -8.32 9.84 0.83
N ALA A 148 -7.58 10.95 0.90
CA ALA A 148 -8.14 12.22 1.35
C ALA A 148 -9.25 12.72 0.43
N CYS A 149 -9.03 12.72 -0.89
CA CYS A 149 -10.06 13.10 -1.86
C CYS A 149 -11.32 12.20 -1.76
N ILE A 150 -11.18 10.90 -1.53
CA ILE A 150 -12.31 9.98 -1.37
C ILE A 150 -13.13 10.32 -0.12
N ASN A 151 -12.47 10.58 1.00
CA ASN A 151 -13.15 10.94 2.26
C ASN A 151 -13.77 12.34 2.22
N LEU A 152 -13.27 13.22 1.34
CA LEU A 152 -13.83 14.54 1.04
C LEU A 152 -14.83 14.54 -0.12
N GLU A 153 -15.13 13.38 -0.71
CA GLU A 153 -16.05 13.23 -1.84
C GLU A 153 -15.61 13.99 -3.11
N ALA A 154 -14.31 14.27 -3.24
CA ALA A 154 -13.66 14.92 -4.40
C ALA A 154 -13.25 13.87 -5.46
N TRP A 155 -14.23 13.23 -6.08
CA TRP A 155 -14.04 12.04 -6.93
C TRP A 155 -13.11 12.23 -8.14
N GLU A 156 -13.17 13.39 -8.80
CA GLU A 156 -12.31 13.66 -9.97
C GLU A 156 -10.84 13.76 -9.59
N GLN A 157 -10.54 14.39 -8.44
CA GLN A 157 -9.17 14.48 -7.92
C GLN A 157 -8.68 13.13 -7.42
N ALA A 158 -9.55 12.36 -6.74
CA ALA A 158 -9.24 10.98 -6.34
C ALA A 158 -8.86 10.12 -7.55
N LEU A 159 -9.62 10.21 -8.65
CA LEU A 159 -9.32 9.50 -9.88
C LEU A 159 -7.98 9.93 -10.49
N CYS A 160 -7.68 11.23 -10.49
CA CYS A 160 -6.41 11.75 -10.99
C CYS A 160 -5.22 11.13 -10.23
N TYR A 161 -5.23 11.19 -8.90
CA TYR A 161 -4.18 10.58 -8.08
C TYR A 161 -4.11 9.07 -8.25
N GLY A 162 -5.25 8.37 -8.18
CA GLY A 162 -5.30 6.92 -8.35
C GLY A 162 -4.80 6.43 -9.71
N SER A 163 -5.06 7.18 -10.79
CA SER A 163 -4.58 6.82 -12.12
C SER A 163 -3.05 6.84 -12.23
N ARG A 164 -2.38 7.73 -11.48
CA ARG A 164 -0.93 7.85 -11.42
C ARG A 164 -0.27 6.70 -10.67
N THR A 165 -0.96 6.11 -9.68
CA THR A 165 -0.40 5.03 -8.86
C THR A 165 -0.43 3.66 -9.56
N LEU A 166 -1.30 3.46 -10.55
CA LEU A 166 -1.49 2.16 -11.22
C LEU A 166 -0.21 1.59 -11.85
N GLY A 167 0.55 2.44 -12.56
CA GLY A 167 1.82 2.04 -13.19
C GLY A 167 2.87 1.63 -12.15
N PRO A 168 3.19 2.50 -11.18
CA PRO A 168 4.10 2.20 -10.07
C PRO A 168 3.71 0.96 -9.26
N TYR A 169 2.42 0.78 -8.91
CA TYR A 169 1.98 -0.42 -8.20
C TYR A 169 2.23 -1.70 -9.00
N ARG A 170 1.95 -1.67 -10.31
CA ARG A 170 2.24 -2.80 -11.20
C ARG A 170 3.73 -3.10 -11.32
N PHE A 171 4.58 -2.09 -11.23
CA PHE A 171 6.03 -2.25 -11.23
C PHE A 171 6.56 -2.84 -9.91
N CYS A 172 6.07 -2.31 -8.79
CA CYS A 172 6.55 -2.68 -7.45
C CYS A 172 6.08 -4.07 -7.02
N TYR A 173 4.85 -4.47 -7.35
CA TYR A 173 4.35 -5.81 -7.05
C TYR A 173 4.79 -6.84 -8.10
N THR A 174 5.11 -8.05 -7.65
CA THR A 174 5.40 -9.20 -8.52
C THR A 174 4.11 -9.71 -9.17
N THR A 175 4.25 -10.49 -10.25
CA THR A 175 3.16 -11.05 -11.05
C THR A 175 2.19 -11.96 -10.29
N TYR A 176 2.48 -12.31 -9.03
CA TYR A 176 1.65 -13.17 -8.19
C TYR A 176 1.05 -12.44 -7.00
N ASN A 177 1.51 -11.22 -6.70
CA ASN A 177 0.87 -10.35 -5.71
C ASN A 177 -0.32 -9.58 -6.31
N ASN A 178 -0.99 -10.21 -7.30
CA ASN A 178 -2.08 -9.65 -8.08
C ASN A 178 -3.34 -9.39 -7.25
N VAL A 179 -3.47 -9.94 -6.05
CA VAL A 179 -4.62 -9.63 -5.19
C VAL A 179 -4.62 -8.15 -4.84
N CYS A 180 -3.48 -7.60 -4.42
CA CYS A 180 -3.35 -6.18 -4.11
C CYS A 180 -3.44 -5.31 -5.39
N CYS A 181 -2.76 -5.69 -6.48
CA CYS A 181 -2.77 -4.91 -7.72
C CYS A 181 -4.12 -4.94 -8.48
N CYS A 182 -4.83 -6.08 -8.51
CA CYS A 182 -6.14 -6.17 -9.16
C CYS A 182 -7.22 -5.47 -8.33
N GLU A 183 -7.14 -5.49 -7.00
CA GLU A 183 -8.11 -4.79 -6.17
C GLU A 183 -7.96 -3.26 -6.27
N TYR A 184 -6.74 -2.73 -6.38
CA TYR A 184 -6.52 -1.32 -6.72
C TYR A 184 -7.00 -0.97 -8.14
N GLN A 185 -6.80 -1.86 -9.13
CA GLN A 185 -7.35 -1.67 -10.48
C GLN A 185 -8.89 -1.68 -10.50
N HIS A 186 -9.52 -2.57 -9.73
CA HIS A 186 -10.97 -2.62 -9.57
C HIS A 186 -11.49 -1.37 -8.84
N PHE A 187 -10.75 -0.87 -7.86
CA PHE A 187 -11.08 0.35 -7.11
C PHE A 187 -11.07 1.60 -8.01
N THR A 188 -10.04 1.79 -8.85
CA THR A 188 -10.01 2.89 -9.82
C THR A 188 -11.14 2.76 -10.85
N PHE A 189 -11.45 1.54 -11.30
CA PHE A 189 -12.58 1.25 -12.20
C PHE A 189 -13.94 1.51 -11.53
N TYR A 190 -14.04 1.31 -10.21
CA TYR A 190 -15.23 1.58 -9.41
C TYR A 190 -15.42 3.07 -9.16
N ILE A 191 -14.35 3.83 -8.91
CA ILE A 191 -14.38 5.31 -8.91
C ILE A 191 -14.83 5.82 -10.29
N PHE A 192 -14.35 5.22 -11.38
CA PHE A 192 -14.83 5.52 -12.74
C PHE A 192 -16.35 5.29 -12.91
N SER A 193 -16.89 4.29 -12.21
CA SER A 193 -18.33 3.96 -12.21
C SER A 193 -19.14 4.90 -11.32
N LEU A 194 -18.54 5.48 -10.28
CA LEU A 194 -19.15 6.45 -9.36
C LEU A 194 -19.34 7.85 -9.93
N ILE A 195 -18.55 8.20 -10.94
CA ILE A 195 -18.71 9.44 -11.70
C ILE A 195 -19.99 9.40 -12.56
N LYS A 196 -20.61 8.22 -12.76
CA LYS A 196 -21.95 8.13 -13.37
C LYS A 196 -23.03 8.46 -12.32
N PRO A 197 -23.97 9.38 -12.63
CA PRO A 197 -24.98 9.81 -11.66
C PRO A 197 -25.89 8.64 -11.25
N GLY A 198 -25.96 8.35 -9.94
CA GLY A 198 -26.95 7.43 -9.36
C GLY A 198 -26.49 6.41 -8.30
N PHE A 199 -25.18 6.29 -8.00
CA PHE A 199 -24.65 5.18 -7.16
C PHE A 199 -24.00 5.59 -5.82
N HIS A 200 -24.28 6.79 -5.30
CA HIS A 200 -23.49 7.39 -4.21
C HIS A 200 -23.50 6.64 -2.86
N GLN A 201 -24.64 6.11 -2.38
CA GLN A 201 -24.70 5.56 -1.00
C GLN A 201 -24.28 4.09 -0.88
N HIS A 202 -24.52 3.26 -1.90
CA HIS A 202 -24.12 1.84 -1.89
C HIS A 202 -22.62 1.65 -2.12
N ALA A 203 -22.02 2.57 -2.88
CA ALA A 203 -20.62 2.52 -3.26
C ALA A 203 -19.65 2.88 -2.12
N LEU A 204 -20.03 3.79 -1.21
CA LEU A 204 -19.25 4.11 -0.01
C LEU A 204 -19.05 2.89 0.91
N PHE A 205 -20.05 2.01 0.99
CA PHE A 205 -19.98 0.78 1.77
C PHE A 205 -19.09 -0.28 1.09
N CYS A 206 -19.15 -0.39 -0.24
CA CYS A 206 -18.25 -1.27 -1.00
C CYS A 206 -16.80 -0.76 -0.96
N LEU A 207 -16.54 0.54 -1.18
CA LEU A 207 -15.21 1.14 -1.12
C LEU A 207 -14.52 0.88 0.23
N ARG A 208 -15.23 1.07 1.35
CA ARG A 208 -14.67 0.78 2.69
C ARG A 208 -14.39 -0.70 2.90
N LYS A 209 -15.23 -1.61 2.38
CA LYS A 209 -15.00 -3.07 2.46
C LYS A 209 -13.90 -3.57 1.53
N PHE A 210 -13.70 -2.95 0.37
CA PHE A 210 -12.68 -3.34 -0.62
C PHE A 210 -11.29 -2.78 -0.26
N HIS A 211 -11.19 -1.57 0.28
CA HIS A 211 -9.93 -1.05 0.86
C HIS A 211 -9.48 -1.88 2.09
N LEU A 212 -10.45 -2.45 2.81
CA LEU A 212 -10.25 -3.44 3.87
C LEU A 212 -10.04 -4.88 3.37
N ALA A 213 -10.07 -5.17 2.07
CA ALA A 213 -9.79 -6.50 1.53
C ALA A 213 -8.41 -6.56 0.84
N ALA A 214 -7.98 -5.44 0.24
CA ALA A 214 -6.77 -5.36 -0.58
C ALA A 214 -5.47 -5.23 0.20
N CYS A 215 -5.56 -5.00 1.51
CA CYS A 215 -4.43 -4.65 2.35
C CYS A 215 -4.38 -5.49 3.64
N PHE A 216 -4.91 -6.72 3.59
CA PHE A 216 -4.66 -7.79 4.57
C PHE A 216 -4.13 -9.02 3.85
#